data_AF-A0A0M1JLM0-F1
#
_entry.id   AF-A0A0M1JLM0-F1
#
_cell.length_a   1.000
_cell.length_b   1.000
_cell.length_c   1.000
_cell.angle_alpha   90.00
_cell.angle_beta   90.00
_cell.angle_gamma   90.00
#
_symmetry.space_group_name_H-M   'P 1'
#
loop_
_entity.id
_entity.type
_entity.pdbx_description
1 polymer ?
#
loop_
_entity_poly.entity_id
_entity_poly.type
_entity_poly.pdbx_seq_one_letter_code
_entity_poly.pdbx_strand_id
1 'polypeptide(L)'
;MDIQEVLNWTDEQVFAKTGKHLESLQKSILEGIWQHQDYYEIAENNDKSYDHVKKEAWKLWKILSDVVGEDVKKSNVFSVLEQAEISENHADCLQIGNINICGEQQRSPSDLSSSNSPAPQNSSPIIDLIDAPEITDFYNRTTELNTLKQW
;
A
#
# COMPACT_ATOMS: atom_id res chain seq x y z
N MET A 1 -11.98 2.72 0.77
CA MET A 1 -12.07 1.34 1.28
C MET A 1 -13.05 1.30 2.43
N ASP A 2 -13.85 0.24 2.55
CA ASP A 2 -14.75 0.05 3.69
C ASP A 2 -13.98 -0.49 4.90
N ILE A 3 -14.31 -0.03 6.12
CA ILE A 3 -13.58 -0.45 7.33
C ILE A 3 -13.72 -1.96 7.59
N GLN A 4 -14.86 -2.58 7.24
CA GLN A 4 -15.04 -4.01 7.44
C GLN A 4 -14.15 -4.82 6.48
N GLU A 5 -13.94 -4.32 5.27
CA GLU A 5 -13.01 -4.90 4.30
C GLU A 5 -11.57 -4.85 4.83
N VAL A 6 -11.14 -3.70 5.36
CA VAL A 6 -9.80 -3.53 5.96
C VAL A 6 -9.61 -4.51 7.12
N LEU A 7 -10.62 -4.60 8.00
CA LEU A 7 -10.57 -5.46 9.17
C LEU A 7 -10.52 -6.94 8.79
N ASN A 8 -11.32 -7.36 7.81
CA ASN A 8 -11.33 -8.75 7.38
C ASN A 8 -9.99 -9.13 6.75
N TRP A 9 -9.49 -8.31 5.82
CA TRP A 9 -8.17 -8.52 5.22
C TRP A 9 -7.06 -8.57 6.27
N THR A 10 -7.06 -7.62 7.21
CA THR A 10 -6.06 -7.59 8.29
C THR A 10 -6.14 -8.83 9.19
N ASP A 11 -7.34 -9.27 9.53
CA ASP A 11 -7.57 -10.47 10.34
C ASP A 11 -7.05 -11.74 9.65
N GLU A 12 -7.25 -11.84 8.33
CA GLU A 12 -6.74 -12.93 7.50
C GLU A 12 -5.21 -12.94 7.45
N GLN A 13 -4.57 -11.78 7.28
CA GLN A 13 -3.10 -11.69 7.27
C GLN A 13 -2.48 -12.07 8.61
N VAL A 14 -3.07 -11.57 9.70
CA VAL A 14 -2.64 -11.93 11.06
C VAL A 14 -2.83 -13.42 11.31
N PHE A 15 -3.95 -14.00 10.87
CA PHE A 15 -4.19 -15.43 10.97
C PHE A 15 -3.18 -16.25 10.15
N ALA A 16 -2.90 -15.86 8.91
CA ALA A 16 -1.95 -16.55 8.05
C ALA A 16 -0.53 -16.58 8.67
N LYS A 17 -0.12 -15.49 9.34
CA LYS A 17 1.20 -15.38 9.96
C LYS A 17 1.30 -16.04 11.34
N THR A 18 0.28 -15.86 12.18
CA THR A 18 0.34 -16.22 13.61
C THR A 18 -0.48 -17.47 13.96
N GLY A 19 -1.34 -17.94 13.06
CA GLY A 19 -2.31 -19.01 13.29
C GLY A 19 -3.48 -18.59 14.19
N LYS A 20 -3.62 -17.31 14.52
CA LYS A 20 -4.66 -16.78 15.40
C LYS A 20 -5.31 -15.54 14.78
N HIS A 21 -6.61 -15.45 14.91
CA HIS A 21 -7.36 -14.24 14.55
C HIS A 21 -7.18 -13.14 15.60
N LEU A 22 -7.41 -11.90 15.17
CA LEU A 22 -7.48 -10.74 16.04
C LEU A 22 -8.59 -10.92 17.08
N GLU A 23 -8.28 -10.58 18.33
CA GLU A 23 -9.26 -10.58 19.41
C GLU A 23 -10.30 -9.47 19.19
N SER A 24 -11.50 -9.64 19.76
CA SER A 24 -12.58 -8.66 19.60
C SER A 24 -12.15 -7.24 20.01
N LEU A 25 -11.39 -7.12 21.10
CA LEU A 25 -10.87 -5.84 21.56
C LEU A 25 -9.86 -5.22 20.56
N GLN A 26 -9.05 -6.04 19.90
CA GLN A 26 -8.11 -5.56 18.88
C GLN A 26 -8.85 -5.05 17.64
N LYS A 27 -9.92 -5.75 17.23
CA LYS A 27 -10.81 -5.30 16.15
C LYS A 27 -11.48 -3.97 16.51
N SER A 28 -12.03 -3.86 17.72
CA SER A 28 -12.62 -2.60 18.23
C SER A 28 -11.61 -1.46 18.34
N ILE A 29 -10.34 -1.75 18.65
CA ILE A 29 -9.27 -0.74 18.61
C ILE A 29 -9.07 -0.23 17.18
N LEU A 30 -8.95 -1.12 16.18
CA LEU A 30 -8.81 -0.71 14.78
C LEU A 30 -10.02 0.12 14.32
N GLU A 31 -11.24 -0.32 14.61
CA GLU A 31 -12.46 0.43 14.30
C GLU A 31 -12.48 1.81 14.95
N GLY A 32 -12.14 1.88 16.25
CA GLY A 32 -12.11 3.15 16.97
C GLY A 32 -11.07 4.11 16.39
N ILE A 33 -9.87 3.64 16.08
CA ILE A 33 -8.84 4.48 15.46
C ILE A 33 -9.27 4.96 14.07
N TRP A 34 -10.00 4.15 13.29
CA TRP A 34 -10.56 4.55 12.00
C TRP A 34 -11.59 5.67 12.15
N GLN A 35 -12.39 5.61 13.21
CA GLN A 35 -13.38 6.61 13.56
C GLN A 35 -12.80 7.82 14.31
N HIS A 36 -11.46 7.96 14.35
CA HIS A 36 -10.74 9.02 15.06
C HIS A 36 -10.96 9.05 16.58
N GLN A 37 -11.39 7.93 17.18
CA GLN A 37 -11.54 7.82 18.62
C GLN A 37 -10.19 7.75 19.33
N ASP A 38 -10.15 8.25 20.55
CA ASP A 38 -9.02 8.04 21.44
C ASP A 38 -9.14 6.74 22.25
N TYR A 39 -8.08 6.37 22.97
CA TYR A 39 -8.12 5.13 23.75
C TYR A 39 -9.02 5.21 24.98
N TYR A 40 -9.40 6.41 25.44
CA TYR A 40 -10.37 6.56 26.52
C TYR A 40 -11.78 6.23 26.02
N GLU A 41 -12.17 6.79 24.88
CA GLU A 41 -13.46 6.52 24.22
C GLU A 41 -13.57 5.03 23.86
N ILE A 42 -12.52 4.44 23.29
CA ILE A 42 -12.51 3.00 22.98
C ILE A 42 -12.63 2.14 24.25
N ALA A 43 -11.99 2.55 25.35
CA ALA A 43 -12.06 1.84 26.61
C ALA A 43 -13.47 1.91 27.22
N GLU A 44 -14.10 3.08 27.21
CA GLU A 44 -15.47 3.28 27.66
C GLU A 44 -16.45 2.43 26.83
N ASN A 45 -16.33 2.47 25.49
CA ASN A 45 -17.17 1.70 24.57
C ASN A 45 -17.06 0.17 24.74
N ASN A 46 -15.98 -0.33 25.36
CA ASN A 46 -15.70 -1.76 25.53
C ASN A 46 -15.75 -2.21 26.99
N ASP A 47 -16.18 -1.36 27.92
CA ASP A 47 -16.15 -1.59 29.37
C ASP A 47 -14.76 -2.05 29.87
N LYS A 48 -13.69 -1.44 29.35
CA LYS A 48 -12.29 -1.72 29.69
C LYS A 48 -11.62 -0.53 30.36
N SER A 49 -10.47 -0.77 30.98
CA SER A 49 -9.60 0.32 31.43
C SER A 49 -8.75 0.85 30.28
N TYR A 50 -8.47 2.15 30.30
CA TYR A 50 -7.55 2.81 29.37
C TYR A 50 -6.20 2.09 29.26
N ASP A 51 -5.62 1.70 30.40
CA ASP A 51 -4.32 1.02 30.44
C ASP A 51 -4.38 -0.37 29.76
N HIS A 52 -5.51 -1.07 29.89
CA HIS A 52 -5.69 -2.35 29.21
C HIS A 52 -5.80 -2.17 27.70
N VAL A 53 -6.62 -1.23 27.24
CA VAL A 53 -6.75 -0.89 25.81
C VAL A 53 -5.41 -0.46 25.23
N LYS A 54 -4.67 0.41 25.91
CA LYS A 54 -3.35 0.86 25.47
C LYS A 54 -2.35 -0.28 25.37
N LYS A 55 -2.38 -1.23 26.32
CA LYS A 55 -1.53 -2.42 26.29
C LYS A 55 -1.88 -3.33 25.12
N GLU A 56 -3.16 -3.58 24.87
CA GLU A 56 -3.60 -4.39 23.73
C GLU A 56 -3.32 -3.70 22.39
N ALA A 57 -3.48 -2.38 22.30
CA ALA A 57 -3.12 -1.60 21.12
C ALA A 57 -1.62 -1.71 20.80
N TRP A 58 -0.75 -1.63 21.82
CA TRP A 58 0.68 -1.80 21.61
C TRP A 58 1.05 -3.19 21.08
N LYS A 59 0.43 -4.24 21.61
CA LYS A 59 0.61 -5.61 21.09
C LYS A 59 0.11 -5.72 19.65
N LEU A 60 -1.03 -5.11 19.35
CA LEU A 60 -1.62 -5.10 18.02
C LEU A 60 -0.66 -4.46 17.00
N TRP A 61 -0.13 -3.27 17.31
CA TRP A 61 0.86 -2.61 16.45
C TRP A 61 2.09 -3.49 16.21
N LYS A 62 2.59 -4.17 17.24
CA LYS A 62 3.71 -5.09 17.08
C LYS A 62 3.38 -6.26 16.13
N ILE A 63 2.21 -6.86 16.28
CA ILE A 63 1.77 -7.96 15.41
C ILE A 63 1.66 -7.47 13.97
N LEU A 64 1.03 -6.31 13.74
CA LEU A 64 0.89 -5.75 12.40
C LEU A 64 2.24 -5.39 11.79
N SER A 65 3.17 -4.87 12.57
CA SER A 65 4.54 -4.61 12.10
C SER A 65 5.24 -5.90 11.66
N ASP A 66 5.09 -6.98 12.43
CA ASP A 66 5.68 -8.29 12.09
C ASP A 66 5.02 -8.93 10.85
N VAL A 67 3.75 -8.64 10.60
CA VAL A 67 2.99 -9.13 9.43
C VAL A 67 3.38 -8.38 8.17
N VAL A 68 3.35 -7.04 8.19
CA VAL A 68 3.60 -6.20 7.01
C VAL A 68 5.11 -6.02 6.75
N GLY A 69 5.96 -6.19 7.78
CA GLY A 69 7.40 -5.97 7.67
C GLY A 69 7.83 -4.51 7.80
N GLU A 70 6.92 -3.62 8.22
CA GLU A 70 7.16 -2.20 8.43
C GLU A 70 6.73 -1.75 9.83
N ASP A 71 7.23 -0.61 10.30
CA ASP A 71 6.87 -0.09 11.63
C ASP A 71 5.45 0.51 11.65
N VAL A 72 4.50 -0.25 12.19
CA VAL A 72 3.10 0.15 12.37
C VAL A 72 2.89 0.91 13.68
N LYS A 73 2.16 2.02 13.60
CA LYS A 73 1.78 2.93 14.68
C LYS A 73 0.33 3.36 14.49
N LYS A 74 -0.29 3.87 15.56
CA LYS A 74 -1.64 4.47 15.50
C LYS A 74 -1.80 5.48 14.33
N SER A 75 -0.77 6.27 14.04
CA SER A 75 -0.84 7.35 13.03
C SER A 75 -0.71 6.88 11.58
N ASN A 76 -0.11 5.71 11.32
CA ASN A 76 0.15 5.23 9.96
C ASN A 76 -0.54 3.90 9.65
N VAL A 77 -1.19 3.25 10.63
CA VAL A 77 -1.76 1.91 10.45
C VAL A 77 -2.61 1.78 9.19
N PHE A 78 -3.52 2.72 8.93
CA PHE A 78 -4.38 2.61 7.74
C PHE A 78 -3.64 2.87 6.44
N SER A 79 -2.68 3.80 6.44
CA SER A 79 -1.84 4.01 5.27
C SER A 79 -0.96 2.80 4.96
N VAL A 80 -0.51 2.07 5.99
CA VAL A 80 0.28 0.86 5.84
C VAL A 80 -0.59 -0.31 5.37
N LEU A 81 -1.78 -0.48 5.95
CA LEU A 81 -2.71 -1.55 5.57
C LEU A 81 -3.22 -1.37 4.14
N GLU A 82 -3.58 -0.14 3.74
CA GLU A 82 -4.04 0.14 2.37
C GLU A 82 -2.93 -0.14 1.32
N GLN A 83 -1.68 0.22 1.62
CA GLN A 83 -0.55 -0.11 0.76
C GLN A 83 -0.28 -1.61 0.69
N ALA A 84 -0.35 -2.31 1.82
CA ALA A 84 -0.10 -3.74 1.89
C ALA A 84 -1.18 -4.54 1.13
N GLU A 85 -2.44 -4.15 1.24
CA GLU A 85 -3.53 -4.76 0.47
C GLU A 85 -3.35 -4.55 -1.03
N ILE A 86 -3.00 -3.33 -1.47
CA ILE A 86 -2.70 -3.07 -2.88
C ILE A 86 -1.52 -3.94 -3.34
N SER A 87 -0.47 -4.06 -2.53
CA SER A 87 0.71 -4.85 -2.88
C SER A 87 0.41 -6.35 -3.00
N GLU A 88 -0.45 -6.91 -2.15
CA GLU A 88 -0.82 -8.32 -2.22
C GLU A 88 -1.76 -8.60 -3.39
N ASN A 89 -2.70 -7.69 -3.67
CA ASN A 89 -3.57 -7.77 -4.84
C ASN A 89 -2.80 -7.61 -6.17
N HIS A 90 -1.61 -7.02 -6.14
CA HIS A 90 -0.69 -6.90 -7.28
C HIS A 90 0.46 -7.93 -7.28
N ALA A 91 0.48 -8.86 -6.32
CA ALA A 91 1.47 -9.93 -6.29
C ALA A 91 1.27 -10.94 -7.45
N ASP A 92 0.12 -10.89 -8.13
CA ASP A 92 -0.11 -11.59 -9.39
C ASP A 92 -0.25 -10.59 -10.55
N CYS A 93 0.83 -10.47 -11.32
CA CYS A 93 0.93 -9.86 -12.66
C CYS A 93 0.86 -8.31 -12.79
N LEU A 94 2.04 -7.72 -13.06
CA LEU A 94 2.21 -6.87 -14.25
C LEU A 94 3.25 -7.50 -15.19
N GLN A 95 2.84 -8.52 -15.93
CA GLN A 95 3.38 -8.73 -17.28
C GLN A 95 2.43 -8.07 -18.28
N ILE A 96 2.42 -6.74 -18.31
CA ILE A 96 1.96 -6.00 -19.49
C ILE A 96 3.22 -5.60 -20.25
N GLY A 97 3.66 -6.47 -21.17
CA GLY A 97 4.76 -6.22 -22.09
C GLY A 97 6.09 -5.86 -21.44
N ASN A 98 6.92 -6.86 -21.11
CA ASN A 98 8.38 -6.77 -20.92
C ASN A 98 8.98 -5.63 -20.05
N ILE A 99 8.19 -4.90 -19.27
CA ILE A 99 8.70 -3.83 -18.41
C ILE A 99 8.66 -4.33 -16.96
N ASN A 100 9.80 -4.82 -16.49
CA ASN A 100 10.02 -5.08 -15.07
C ASN A 100 10.39 -3.76 -14.39
N ILE A 101 9.40 -3.02 -13.91
CA ILE A 101 9.62 -1.92 -12.96
C ILE A 101 9.24 -2.46 -11.58
N CYS A 102 10.19 -3.11 -10.93
CA CYS A 102 10.13 -3.35 -9.50
C CYS A 102 11.49 -2.93 -8.92
N GLY A 103 11.43 -1.94 -8.04
CA GLY A 103 12.60 -1.35 -7.39
C GLY A 103 13.28 -2.36 -6.46
N GLU A 104 14.59 -2.44 -6.63
CA GLU A 104 15.61 -2.92 -5.68
C GLU A 104 15.32 -4.24 -4.94
N GLN A 105 15.65 -5.36 -5.60
CA GLN A 105 16.16 -6.53 -4.90
C GLN A 105 17.66 -6.70 -5.16
N GLN A 106 18.36 -6.94 -4.06
CA GLN A 106 19.80 -6.92 -3.89
C GLN A 106 20.55 -7.83 -4.86
N ARG A 107 21.55 -7.29 -5.56
CA ARG A 107 22.56 -8.12 -6.24
C ARG A 107 23.51 -8.69 -5.20
N SER A 108 23.43 -10.00 -4.97
CA SER A 108 24.62 -10.80 -4.62
C SER A 108 25.19 -11.44 -5.89
N PRO A 109 26.53 -11.49 -6.06
CA PRO A 109 27.15 -11.84 -7.33
C PRO A 109 27.49 -13.34 -7.40
N SER A 110 27.01 -14.06 -8.41
CA SER A 110 27.59 -15.36 -8.80
C SER A 110 27.31 -15.68 -10.27
N ASP A 111 28.39 -15.58 -11.05
CA ASP A 111 28.83 -16.41 -12.17
C ASP A 111 28.07 -16.51 -13.51
N LEU A 112 28.85 -16.19 -14.55
CA LEU A 112 28.64 -16.37 -15.97
C LEU A 112 28.59 -17.85 -16.36
N SER A 113 27.72 -18.23 -17.31
CA SER A 113 28.06 -19.14 -18.42
C SER A 113 27.03 -19.11 -19.54
N SER A 114 27.54 -18.89 -20.75
CA SER A 114 26.85 -18.79 -22.04
C SER A 114 26.03 -20.03 -22.44
N SER A 115 24.91 -19.81 -23.13
CA SER A 115 24.52 -20.65 -24.28
C SER A 115 23.55 -19.92 -25.21
N ASN A 116 23.60 -20.30 -26.48
CA ASN A 116 23.29 -19.49 -27.66
C ASN A 116 21.81 -19.45 -28.12
N SER A 117 21.46 -18.34 -28.80
CA SER A 117 20.41 -18.13 -29.84
C SER A 117 19.02 -17.65 -29.39
N PRO A 118 18.22 -17.02 -30.28
CA PRO A 118 18.47 -15.88 -31.18
C PRO A 118 17.72 -14.60 -30.71
N ALA A 119 18.18 -13.43 -31.14
CA ALA A 119 17.57 -12.14 -30.78
C ALA A 119 16.11 -12.01 -31.28
N PRO A 120 15.12 -11.68 -30.42
CA PRO A 120 13.87 -11.11 -30.86
C PRO A 120 14.10 -9.62 -31.17
N GLN A 121 13.81 -9.23 -32.40
CA GLN A 121 13.69 -7.83 -32.81
C GLN A 121 12.47 -7.21 -32.11
N ASN A 122 12.64 -6.74 -30.88
CA ASN A 122 11.67 -5.86 -30.24
C ASN A 122 12.04 -4.43 -30.62
N SER A 123 11.60 -4.00 -31.81
CA SER A 123 11.54 -2.58 -32.13
C SER A 123 10.50 -1.95 -31.20
N SER A 124 10.95 -1.23 -30.18
CA SER A 124 10.10 -0.25 -29.49
C SER A 124 9.47 0.64 -30.57
N PRO A 125 8.16 0.95 -30.53
CA PRO A 125 7.64 1.98 -31.40
C PRO A 125 8.35 3.27 -31.01
N ILE A 126 9.26 3.74 -31.87
CA ILE A 126 9.76 5.11 -31.80
C ILE A 126 8.53 5.96 -32.15
N ILE A 127 7.91 6.56 -31.13
CA ILE A 127 6.80 7.47 -31.32
C ILE A 127 7.41 8.77 -31.84
N ASP A 128 7.17 9.06 -33.11
CA ASP A 128 7.67 10.26 -33.75
C ASP A 128 6.85 11.46 -33.28
N LEU A 129 7.44 12.31 -32.44
CA LEU A 129 6.74 13.43 -31.80
C LEU A 129 6.31 14.53 -32.78
N ILE A 130 6.79 14.51 -34.03
CA ILE A 130 6.33 15.42 -35.09
C ILE A 130 4.92 15.10 -35.60
N ASP A 131 4.40 13.90 -35.32
CA ASP A 131 3.06 13.47 -35.76
C ASP A 131 2.00 13.58 -34.65
N ALA A 132 2.33 14.23 -33.52
CA ALA A 132 1.39 14.46 -32.44
C ALA A 132 0.33 15.51 -32.84
N PRO A 133 -0.97 15.28 -32.56
CA PRO A 133 -2.01 16.26 -32.84
C PRO A 133 -1.85 17.51 -31.98
N GLU A 134 -2.14 18.69 -32.55
CA GLU A 134 -2.15 19.94 -31.79
C GLU A 134 -3.25 19.90 -30.72
N ILE A 135 -2.87 20.16 -29.47
CA ILE A 135 -3.81 20.27 -28.35
C ILE A 135 -4.43 21.67 -28.41
N THR A 136 -5.59 21.80 -29.06
CA THR A 136 -6.27 23.08 -29.26
C THR A 136 -7.18 23.47 -28.11
N ASP A 137 -7.66 22.51 -27.32
CA ASP A 137 -8.70 22.74 -26.31
C ASP A 137 -8.20 22.45 -24.89
N PHE A 138 -8.00 23.52 -24.12
CA PHE A 138 -7.72 23.45 -22.70
C PHE A 138 -9.00 23.75 -21.92
N TYR A 139 -9.68 22.71 -21.44
CA TYR A 139 -10.86 22.88 -20.60
C TYR A 139 -10.45 23.22 -19.15
N ASN A 140 -11.02 24.29 -18.59
CA ASN A 140 -10.98 24.68 -17.17
C ASN A 140 -9.61 25.03 -16.56
N ARG A 141 -8.55 25.29 -17.35
CA ARG A 141 -7.22 25.71 -16.85
C ARG A 141 -6.87 27.18 -17.15
N THR A 142 -7.88 28.03 -17.16
CA THR A 142 -7.72 29.44 -17.53
C THR A 142 -6.86 30.22 -16.53
N THR A 143 -6.88 29.82 -15.26
CA THR A 143 -6.13 30.49 -14.19
C THR A 143 -4.62 30.24 -14.33
N GLU A 144 -4.24 28.99 -14.57
CA GLU A 144 -2.85 28.54 -14.73
C GLU A 144 -2.23 29.09 -16.02
N LEU A 145 -3.01 29.22 -17.10
CA LEU A 145 -2.60 29.86 -18.36
C LEU A 145 -2.23 31.34 -18.18
N ASN A 146 -2.94 32.06 -17.31
CA ASN A 146 -2.64 33.47 -17.05
C ASN A 146 -1.31 33.64 -16.30
N THR A 147 -0.95 32.70 -15.43
CA THR A 147 0.33 32.73 -14.70
C THR A 147 1.53 32.53 -15.63
N LEU A 148 1.39 31.70 -16.66
CA LEU A 148 2.48 31.36 -17.58
C LEU A 148 2.81 32.48 -18.57
N LYS A 149 1.87 33.40 -18.84
CA LYS A 149 2.07 34.55 -19.74
C LYS A 149 2.79 35.74 -19.09
N GLN A 150 3.05 35.68 -17.79
CA GLN A 150 3.69 36.77 -17.04
C GLN A 150 5.20 36.58 -16.81
N TRP A 151 5.82 35.61 -17.47
CA TRP A 151 7.27 35.40 -17.49
C TRP A 151 7.93 36.01 -18.72
#